data_AF-A0A327J8S0-F1
#
_entry.id   AF-A0A327J8S0-F1
#
_cell.length_a   1.000
_cell.length_b   1.000
_cell.length_c   1.000
_cell.angle_alpha   90.00
_cell.angle_beta   90.00
_cell.angle_gamma   90.00
#
_symmetry.space_group_name_H-M   'P 1'
#
loop_
_entity.id
_entity.type
_entity.pdbx_description
1 polymer ?
#
loop_
_entity_poly.entity_id
_entity_poly.type
_entity_poly.pdbx_seq_one_letter_code
_entity_poly.pdbx_strand_id
1 'polypeptide(L)'
;MSTISAIGKYLDQPLLTAKINKNVPLALTVGSTAVLIKEIENAPKEKKKKVGLHTAIILATTAISAVKAPKIAAFLTRRQNSKTVKEIQSANTQIIDEYLQTHKISENFEKLLNKAKTKILSLRETHELFNIKEHSELANKLVPPPENIQAKDIFKEIGWLSIYGAVPVAGGIAGGVVADKLTEKNWKEKVPNKIKEGIYQYLANIFMCNIGAGAALGILEKLNIKSKGARCVGMISGILLTGVIGGSAIANFIGNKFINPLVSKDKNNKKDIRTPELIDLGLHTDDIATVSLLSGLKWIEPSLPLLYSVSGYRAGIGYRNSDKHHFADNQKQAHFLHKEC
;
A
#
# COMPACT_ATOMS: atom_id res chain seq x y z
N MET A 1 -18.09 23.60 -11.43
CA MET A 1 -16.81 22.91 -11.11
C MET A 1 -16.31 22.16 -12.35
N SER A 2 -15.02 21.84 -12.52
CA SER A 2 -14.57 21.00 -13.66
C SER A 2 -14.86 19.51 -13.42
N THR A 3 -14.97 18.71 -14.49
CA THR A 3 -15.23 17.25 -14.40
C THR A 3 -14.14 16.51 -13.63
N ILE A 4 -12.88 16.87 -13.82
CA ILE A 4 -11.73 16.28 -13.11
C ILE A 4 -11.82 16.54 -11.60
N SER A 5 -12.19 17.77 -11.22
CA SER A 5 -12.40 18.12 -9.80
C SER A 5 -13.61 17.38 -9.21
N ALA A 6 -14.64 17.11 -10.01
CA ALA A 6 -15.80 16.31 -9.58
C ALA A 6 -15.42 14.86 -9.29
N ILE A 7 -14.55 14.26 -10.11
CA ILE A 7 -14.05 12.89 -9.91
C ILE A 7 -13.27 12.79 -8.61
N GLY A 8 -12.34 13.72 -8.36
CA GLY A 8 -11.58 13.75 -7.10
C GLY A 8 -12.51 13.86 -5.89
N LYS A 9 -13.47 14.80 -5.92
CA LYS A 9 -14.47 14.95 -4.86
C LYS A 9 -15.36 13.72 -4.68
N TYR A 10 -15.72 13.04 -5.77
CA TYR A 10 -16.50 11.82 -5.72
C TYR A 10 -15.71 10.71 -5.00
N LEU A 11 -14.44 10.53 -5.37
CA LEU A 11 -13.54 9.53 -4.78
C LEU A 11 -13.22 9.84 -3.31
N ASP A 12 -13.14 11.12 -2.94
CA ASP A 12 -12.83 11.57 -1.57
C ASP A 12 -14.04 11.61 -0.63
N GLN A 13 -15.22 11.16 -1.08
CA GLN A 13 -16.40 11.08 -0.22
C GLN A 13 -16.09 10.19 1.00
N PRO A 14 -16.24 10.70 2.24
CA PRO A 14 -15.91 9.93 3.44
C PRO A 14 -16.63 8.58 3.52
N LEU A 15 -17.89 8.52 3.08
CA LEU A 15 -18.66 7.27 3.00
C LEU A 15 -18.07 6.25 2.01
N LEU A 16 -17.51 6.70 0.89
CA LEU A 16 -16.85 5.84 -0.07
C LEU A 16 -15.55 5.28 0.53
N THR A 17 -14.69 6.15 1.05
CA THR A 17 -13.45 5.78 1.73
C THR A 17 -13.68 4.78 2.87
N ALA A 18 -14.69 5.01 3.72
CA ALA A 18 -15.03 4.11 4.81
C ALA A 18 -15.60 2.76 4.33
N LYS A 19 -16.34 2.72 3.23
CA LYS A 19 -16.80 1.46 2.63
C LYS A 19 -15.66 0.69 1.98
N ILE A 20 -14.72 1.37 1.31
CA ILE A 20 -13.50 0.74 0.79
C ILE A 20 -12.76 0.08 1.95
N ASN A 21 -12.47 0.83 3.02
CA ASN A 21 -11.79 0.31 4.21
C ASN A 21 -12.50 -0.92 4.81
N LYS A 22 -13.84 -0.87 4.91
CA LYS A 22 -14.66 -2.00 5.40
C LYS A 22 -14.52 -3.25 4.52
N ASN A 23 -14.31 -3.08 3.21
CA ASN A 23 -14.24 -4.17 2.23
C ASN A 23 -12.82 -4.68 1.98
N VAL A 24 -11.77 -4.02 2.50
CA VAL A 24 -10.38 -4.47 2.38
C VAL A 24 -10.20 -5.93 2.81
N PRO A 25 -10.73 -6.41 3.96
CA PRO A 25 -10.57 -7.81 4.34
C PRO A 25 -11.17 -8.79 3.32
N LEU A 26 -12.31 -8.44 2.72
CA LEU A 26 -12.95 -9.25 1.69
C LEU A 26 -12.10 -9.28 0.41
N ALA A 27 -11.61 -8.13 -0.04
CA ALA A 27 -10.75 -8.03 -1.21
C ALA A 27 -9.45 -8.84 -1.03
N LEU A 28 -8.80 -8.74 0.15
CA LEU A 28 -7.63 -9.55 0.49
C LEU A 28 -7.94 -11.05 0.50
N THR A 29 -9.11 -11.44 1.02
CA THR A 29 -9.52 -12.86 1.06
C THR A 29 -9.70 -13.42 -0.34
N VAL A 30 -10.40 -12.68 -1.22
CA VAL A 30 -10.62 -13.09 -2.62
C VAL A 30 -9.29 -13.16 -3.37
N GLY A 31 -8.47 -12.11 -3.29
CA GLY A 31 -7.15 -12.07 -3.93
C GLY A 31 -6.21 -13.18 -3.44
N SER A 32 -6.17 -13.40 -2.13
CA SER A 32 -5.38 -14.48 -1.52
C SER A 32 -5.86 -15.85 -1.97
N THR A 33 -7.17 -16.07 -2.06
CA THR A 33 -7.73 -17.34 -2.55
C THR A 33 -7.33 -17.60 -4.00
N ALA A 34 -7.39 -16.57 -4.86
CA ALA A 34 -6.96 -16.69 -6.25
C ALA A 34 -5.45 -17.02 -6.36
N VAL A 35 -4.60 -16.34 -5.57
CA VAL A 35 -3.16 -16.64 -5.52
C VAL A 35 -2.91 -18.07 -5.02
N LEU A 36 -3.60 -18.49 -3.95
CA LEU A 36 -3.48 -19.83 -3.39
C LEU A 36 -3.83 -20.91 -4.42
N ILE A 37 -4.96 -20.76 -5.12
CA ILE A 37 -5.38 -21.69 -6.18
C ILE A 37 -4.31 -21.74 -7.27
N LYS A 38 -3.84 -20.59 -7.74
CA LYS A 38 -2.81 -20.50 -8.77
C LYS A 38 -1.51 -21.20 -8.37
N GLU A 39 -1.04 -21.02 -7.13
CA GLU A 39 0.18 -21.69 -6.64
C GLU A 39 -0.01 -23.22 -6.52
N ILE A 40 -1.18 -23.67 -6.09
CA ILE A 40 -1.52 -25.10 -6.02
C ILE A 40 -1.61 -25.73 -7.43
N GLU A 41 -2.18 -25.01 -8.40
CA GLU A 41 -2.31 -25.49 -9.78
C GLU A 41 -0.95 -25.63 -10.47
N ASN A 42 -0.05 -24.66 -10.25
CA ASN A 42 1.31 -24.66 -10.79
C ASN A 42 2.25 -25.66 -10.10
N ALA A 43 1.86 -26.19 -8.93
CA ALA A 43 2.67 -27.14 -8.19
C ALA A 43 2.56 -28.58 -8.76
N PRO A 44 3.67 -29.36 -8.76
CA PRO A 44 3.62 -30.80 -9.05
C PRO A 44 2.63 -31.52 -8.15
N LYS A 45 1.95 -32.57 -8.66
CA LYS A 45 0.86 -33.27 -7.96
C LYS A 45 1.25 -33.71 -6.55
N GLU A 46 2.48 -34.16 -6.37
CA GLU A 46 3.05 -34.69 -5.12
C GLU A 46 3.30 -33.58 -4.08
N LYS A 47 3.46 -32.33 -4.54
CA LYS A 47 3.78 -31.16 -3.70
C LYS A 47 2.59 -30.24 -3.44
N LYS A 48 1.44 -30.45 -4.10
CA LYS A 48 0.25 -29.57 -3.99
C LYS A 48 -0.19 -29.29 -2.56
N LYS A 49 -0.28 -30.32 -1.71
CA LYS A 49 -0.66 -30.15 -0.29
C LYS A 49 0.33 -29.27 0.47
N LYS A 50 1.62 -29.49 0.23
CA LYS A 50 2.71 -28.74 0.88
C LYS A 50 2.71 -27.28 0.43
N VAL A 51 2.65 -27.03 -0.88
CA VAL A 51 2.57 -25.68 -1.45
C VAL A 51 1.31 -24.97 -0.97
N GLY A 52 0.17 -25.66 -0.99
CA GLY A 52 -1.09 -25.09 -0.48
C GLY A 52 -1.00 -24.66 0.97
N LEU A 53 -0.50 -25.51 1.87
CA LEU A 53 -0.32 -25.14 3.29
C LEU A 53 0.66 -23.98 3.46
N HIS A 54 1.81 -24.03 2.77
CA HIS A 54 2.85 -23.01 2.85
C HIS A 54 2.32 -21.64 2.41
N THR A 55 1.74 -21.58 1.22
CA THR A 55 1.17 -20.37 0.63
C THR A 55 0.01 -19.84 1.47
N ALA A 56 -0.87 -20.72 1.96
CA ALA A 56 -2.01 -20.31 2.78
C ALA A 56 -1.57 -19.62 4.08
N ILE A 57 -0.54 -20.13 4.75
CA ILE A 57 0.00 -19.50 5.98
C ILE A 57 0.53 -18.10 5.67
N ILE A 58 1.36 -17.95 4.62
CA ILE A 58 1.95 -16.66 4.26
C ILE A 58 0.87 -15.64 3.91
N LEU A 59 -0.10 -16.04 3.09
CA LEU A 59 -1.20 -15.15 2.69
C LEU A 59 -2.07 -14.75 3.89
N ALA A 60 -2.39 -15.70 4.77
CA ALA A 60 -3.20 -15.43 5.96
C ALA A 60 -2.50 -14.47 6.92
N THR A 61 -1.22 -14.70 7.25
CA THR A 61 -0.48 -13.80 8.16
C THR A 61 -0.30 -12.42 7.53
N THR A 62 -0.02 -12.36 6.23
CA THR A 62 0.13 -11.09 5.51
C THR A 62 -1.18 -10.31 5.50
N ALA A 63 -2.29 -10.97 5.18
CA ALA A 63 -3.62 -10.32 5.14
C ALA A 63 -4.05 -9.84 6.53
N ILE A 64 -3.88 -10.64 7.57
CA ILE A 64 -4.20 -10.24 8.96
C ILE A 64 -3.34 -9.03 9.37
N SER A 65 -2.05 -9.07 9.09
CA SER A 65 -1.15 -7.95 9.37
C SER A 65 -1.56 -6.70 8.59
N ALA A 66 -1.88 -6.81 7.30
CA ALA A 66 -2.34 -5.69 6.48
C ALA A 66 -3.64 -5.06 6.98
N VAL A 67 -4.63 -5.86 7.39
CA VAL A 67 -5.88 -5.36 7.96
C VAL A 67 -5.65 -4.64 9.31
N LYS A 68 -4.68 -5.11 10.11
CA LYS A 68 -4.35 -4.51 11.42
C LYS A 68 -3.37 -3.34 11.32
N ALA A 69 -2.63 -3.22 10.22
CA ALA A 69 -1.58 -2.23 10.03
C ALA A 69 -2.04 -0.77 10.24
N PRO A 70 -3.22 -0.30 9.78
CA PRO A 70 -3.66 1.07 10.02
C PRO A 70 -3.82 1.36 11.51
N LYS A 71 -4.39 0.42 12.27
CA LYS A 71 -4.60 0.54 13.72
C LYS A 71 -3.29 0.54 14.49
N ILE A 72 -2.34 -0.33 14.10
CA ILE A 72 -1.01 -0.41 14.71
C ILE A 72 -0.24 0.90 14.45
N ALA A 73 -0.25 1.38 13.20
CA ALA A 73 0.38 2.63 12.83
C ALA A 73 -0.23 3.81 13.60
N ALA A 74 -1.57 3.90 13.65
CA ALA A 74 -2.26 4.94 14.40
C ALA A 74 -1.93 4.93 15.90
N PHE A 75 -1.88 3.74 16.51
CA PHE A 75 -1.49 3.59 17.92
C PHE A 75 -0.05 4.07 18.17
N LEU A 76 0.90 3.67 17.33
CA LEU A 76 2.32 4.01 17.52
C LEU A 76 2.63 5.47 17.22
N THR A 77 1.91 6.10 16.28
CA THR A 77 2.11 7.52 15.95
C THR A 77 1.12 8.46 16.63
N ARG A 78 0.24 7.94 17.50
CA ARG A 78 -0.83 8.69 18.16
C ARG A 78 -1.76 9.43 17.17
N ARG A 79 -1.90 8.90 15.94
CA ARG A 79 -2.83 9.42 14.93
C ARG A 79 -4.25 8.94 15.26
N GLN A 80 -5.25 9.79 15.03
CA GLN A 80 -6.65 9.38 15.18
C GLN A 80 -7.02 8.35 14.12
N ASN A 81 -7.79 7.33 14.51
CA ASN A 81 -8.31 6.34 13.58
C ASN A 81 -9.36 6.96 12.65
N SER A 82 -9.47 6.44 11.43
CA SER A 82 -10.52 6.84 10.49
C SER A 82 -11.90 6.51 11.04
N LYS A 83 -12.87 7.39 10.81
CA LYS A 83 -14.27 7.20 11.21
C LYS A 83 -14.91 6.00 10.49
N THR A 84 -15.77 5.29 11.20
CA THR A 84 -16.60 4.22 10.66
C THR A 84 -17.74 4.76 9.80
N VAL A 85 -18.35 3.89 8.99
CA VAL A 85 -19.53 4.26 8.18
C VAL A 85 -20.64 4.86 9.05
N LYS A 86 -20.93 4.28 10.22
CA LYS A 86 -21.99 4.75 11.11
C LYS A 86 -21.69 6.15 11.69
N GLU A 87 -20.45 6.39 12.12
CA GLU A 87 -20.03 7.69 12.64
C GLU A 87 -20.10 8.78 11.56
N ILE A 88 -19.73 8.44 10.32
CA ILE A 88 -19.83 9.37 9.18
C ILE A 88 -21.29 9.66 8.86
N GLN A 89 -22.16 8.64 8.84
CA GLN A 89 -23.61 8.84 8.61
C GLN A 89 -24.24 9.71 9.68
N SER A 90 -23.88 9.50 10.95
CA SER A 90 -24.35 10.32 12.07
C SER A 90 -23.89 11.77 11.94
N ALA A 91 -22.60 11.99 11.64
CA ALA A 91 -22.04 13.32 11.45
C ALA A 91 -22.67 14.04 10.25
N ASN A 92 -22.83 13.36 9.10
CA ASN A 92 -23.48 13.92 7.93
C ASN A 92 -24.95 14.27 8.21
N THR A 93 -25.67 13.40 8.93
CA THR A 93 -27.07 13.63 9.32
C THR A 93 -27.19 14.91 10.15
N GLN A 94 -26.37 15.04 11.19
CA GLN A 94 -26.35 16.23 12.04
C GLN A 94 -26.05 17.50 11.22
N ILE A 95 -24.97 17.50 10.43
CA ILE A 95 -24.57 18.65 9.61
C ILE A 95 -25.69 19.08 8.67
N ILE A 96 -26.38 18.11 8.06
CA ILE A 96 -27.44 18.39 7.10
C ILE A 96 -28.71 18.85 7.80
N ASP A 97 -29.11 18.22 8.91
CA ASP A 97 -30.31 18.63 9.65
C ASP A 97 -30.19 20.05 10.19
N GLU A 98 -29.05 20.40 10.77
CA GLU A 98 -28.74 21.78 11.20
C GLU A 98 -28.81 22.77 10.02
N TYR A 99 -28.34 22.37 8.85
CA TYR A 99 -28.38 23.20 7.64
C TYR A 99 -29.81 23.41 7.12
N LEU A 100 -30.61 22.36 7.08
CA LEU A 100 -32.01 22.39 6.62
C LEU A 100 -32.91 23.23 7.54
N GLN A 101 -32.60 23.30 8.83
CA GLN A 101 -33.33 24.15 9.78
C GLN A 101 -33.11 25.64 9.57
N THR A 102 -31.96 26.03 9.00
CA THR A 102 -31.51 27.42 8.93
C THR A 102 -31.58 28.01 7.52
N HIS A 103 -31.74 27.17 6.49
CA HIS A 103 -31.71 27.59 5.09
C HIS A 103 -32.91 27.08 4.31
N LYS A 104 -33.55 27.97 3.55
CA LYS A 104 -34.58 27.59 2.58
C LYS A 104 -33.90 27.10 1.30
N ILE A 105 -34.10 25.84 0.95
CA ILE A 105 -33.51 25.22 -0.25
C ILE A 105 -34.58 24.61 -1.16
N SER A 106 -34.22 24.37 -2.42
CA SER A 106 -35.11 23.70 -3.37
C SER A 106 -35.33 22.23 -3.01
N GLU A 107 -36.50 21.69 -3.34
CA GLU A 107 -36.87 20.29 -3.07
C GLU A 107 -35.87 19.29 -3.69
N ASN A 108 -35.34 19.61 -4.87
CA ASN A 108 -34.34 18.78 -5.55
C ASN A 108 -33.00 18.76 -4.78
N PHE A 109 -32.57 19.90 -4.25
CA PHE A 109 -31.36 19.97 -3.44
C PHE A 109 -31.56 19.31 -2.07
N GLU A 110 -32.74 19.43 -1.49
CA GLU A 110 -33.09 18.74 -0.25
C GLU A 110 -33.05 17.21 -0.42
N LYS A 111 -33.58 16.67 -1.52
CA LYS A 111 -33.47 15.24 -1.86
C LYS A 111 -32.01 14.80 -1.97
N LEU A 112 -31.16 15.61 -2.61
CA LEU A 112 -29.72 15.36 -2.71
C LEU A 112 -29.04 15.33 -1.33
N LEU A 113 -29.33 16.29 -0.45
CA LEU A 113 -28.78 16.34 0.90
C LEU A 113 -29.25 15.15 1.74
N ASN A 114 -30.55 14.85 1.73
CA ASN A 114 -31.08 13.67 2.43
C ASN A 114 -30.43 12.36 1.96
N LYS A 115 -30.06 12.26 0.68
CA LYS A 115 -29.25 11.15 0.17
C LYS A 115 -27.83 11.15 0.76
N ALA A 116 -27.17 12.31 0.80
CA ALA A 116 -25.80 12.47 1.31
C ALA A 116 -25.63 12.10 2.81
N LYS A 117 -26.73 12.11 3.59
CA LYS A 117 -26.75 11.63 4.98
C LYS A 117 -26.27 10.18 5.10
N THR A 118 -26.72 9.30 4.19
CA THR A 118 -26.55 7.85 4.35
C THR A 118 -25.91 7.14 3.16
N LYS A 119 -25.98 7.72 1.96
CA LYS A 119 -25.54 7.11 0.71
C LYS A 119 -24.37 7.88 0.08
N ILE A 120 -23.59 7.15 -0.71
CA ILE A 120 -22.55 7.73 -1.56
C ILE A 120 -23.24 8.41 -2.74
N LEU A 121 -22.92 9.67 -2.98
CA LEU A 121 -23.41 10.42 -4.13
C LEU A 121 -22.71 9.93 -5.40
N SER A 122 -23.44 9.82 -6.50
CA SER A 122 -22.86 9.58 -7.82
C SER A 122 -22.01 10.76 -8.29
N LEU A 123 -21.18 10.57 -9.32
CA LEU A 123 -20.36 11.64 -9.88
C LEU A 123 -21.17 12.88 -10.27
N ARG A 124 -22.35 12.68 -10.86
CA ARG A 124 -23.26 13.77 -11.24
C ARG A 124 -23.80 14.49 -10.01
N GLU A 125 -24.23 13.75 -9.00
CA GLU A 125 -24.75 14.31 -7.75
C GLU A 125 -23.66 15.03 -6.95
N THR A 126 -22.43 14.52 -6.95
CA THR A 126 -21.26 15.23 -6.39
C THR A 126 -20.99 16.52 -7.15
N HIS A 127 -21.10 16.50 -8.48
CA HIS A 127 -20.97 17.71 -9.28
C HIS A 127 -22.04 18.74 -8.90
N GLU A 128 -23.31 18.32 -8.82
CA GLU A 128 -24.44 19.16 -8.41
C GLU A 128 -24.24 19.75 -7.00
N LEU A 129 -23.80 18.95 -6.02
CA LEU A 129 -23.50 19.39 -4.65
C LEU A 129 -22.48 20.53 -4.61
N PHE A 130 -21.44 20.46 -5.45
CA PHE A 130 -20.34 21.43 -5.48
C PHE A 130 -20.54 22.56 -6.52
N ASN A 131 -21.59 22.50 -7.34
CA ASN A 131 -21.83 23.52 -8.37
C ASN A 131 -22.56 24.75 -7.81
N ILE A 132 -23.34 24.58 -6.74
CA ILE A 132 -24.07 25.67 -6.11
C ILE A 132 -23.15 26.39 -5.10
N LYS A 133 -22.67 27.57 -5.48
CA LYS A 133 -21.71 28.35 -4.67
C LYS A 133 -22.24 28.70 -3.28
N GLU A 134 -23.54 28.97 -3.17
CA GLU A 134 -24.24 29.30 -1.92
C GLU A 134 -24.13 28.19 -0.86
N HIS A 135 -23.94 26.94 -1.29
CA HIS A 135 -23.86 25.77 -0.40
C HIS A 135 -22.43 25.21 -0.31
N SER A 136 -21.43 25.94 -0.79
CA SER A 136 -20.04 25.48 -0.84
C SER A 136 -19.44 25.14 0.53
N GLU A 137 -19.84 25.85 1.59
CA GLU A 137 -19.40 25.55 2.95
C GLU A 137 -19.94 24.20 3.42
N LEU A 138 -21.24 23.93 3.21
CA LEU A 138 -21.86 22.63 3.51
C LEU A 138 -21.19 21.51 2.72
N ALA A 139 -21.01 21.72 1.41
CA ALA A 139 -20.37 20.75 0.53
C ALA A 139 -18.94 20.40 1.02
N ASN A 140 -18.18 21.40 1.48
CA ASN A 140 -16.85 21.20 2.06
C ASN A 140 -16.88 20.56 3.46
N LYS A 141 -17.92 20.76 4.28
CA LYS A 141 -18.10 20.01 5.55
C LYS A 141 -18.36 18.52 5.29
N LEU A 142 -19.14 18.20 4.25
CA LEU A 142 -19.49 16.83 3.87
C LEU A 142 -18.34 16.11 3.13
N VAL A 143 -17.67 16.80 2.21
CA VAL A 143 -16.51 16.29 1.48
C VAL A 143 -15.40 17.34 1.53
N PRO A 144 -14.50 17.27 2.53
CA PRO A 144 -13.45 18.24 2.72
C PRO A 144 -12.61 18.44 1.47
N PRO A 145 -12.13 19.66 1.19
CA PRO A 145 -11.16 19.88 0.14
C PRO A 145 -9.88 19.07 0.43
N PRO A 146 -9.18 18.64 -0.61
CA PRO A 146 -7.85 18.09 -0.42
C PRO A 146 -6.94 19.17 0.16
N GLU A 147 -6.15 18.79 1.15
CA GLU A 147 -5.16 19.69 1.74
C GLU A 147 -4.00 19.89 0.76
N ASN A 148 -3.53 21.13 0.59
CA ASN A 148 -2.33 21.40 -0.19
C ASN A 148 -1.14 20.74 0.53
N ILE A 149 -0.57 19.71 -0.10
CA ILE A 149 0.56 18.98 0.46
C ILE A 149 1.80 19.89 0.47
N GLN A 150 2.33 20.19 1.66
CA GLN A 150 3.65 20.80 1.84
C GLN A 150 4.67 19.71 2.18
N ALA A 151 5.96 19.97 1.92
CA ALA A 151 7.01 18.99 2.24
C ALA A 151 7.00 18.57 3.71
N LYS A 152 6.78 19.54 4.62
CA LYS A 152 6.68 19.28 6.06
C LYS A 152 5.56 18.30 6.42
N ASP A 153 4.47 18.29 5.67
CA ASP A 153 3.30 17.46 5.95
C ASP A 153 3.55 16.03 5.46
N ILE A 154 4.23 15.85 4.31
CA ILE A 154 4.75 14.54 3.87
C ILE A 154 5.69 13.95 4.94
N PHE A 155 6.62 14.75 5.46
CA PHE A 155 7.56 14.29 6.49
C PHE A 155 6.90 14.02 7.85
N LYS A 156 5.77 14.65 8.18
CA LYS A 156 5.00 14.32 9.38
C LYS A 156 4.30 12.98 9.25
N GLU A 157 3.78 12.67 8.07
CA GLU A 157 3.06 11.42 7.82
C GLU A 157 4.00 10.22 7.59
N ILE A 158 5.27 10.47 7.28
CA ILE A 158 6.22 9.42 6.91
C ILE A 158 6.39 8.34 7.98
N GLY A 159 6.36 8.71 9.27
CA GLY A 159 6.46 7.74 10.35
C GLY A 159 5.25 6.81 10.42
N TRP A 160 4.06 7.36 10.17
CA TRP A 160 2.83 6.58 10.14
C TRP A 160 2.79 5.66 8.91
N LEU A 161 3.08 6.19 7.71
CA LEU A 161 3.16 5.41 6.46
C LEU A 161 4.23 4.31 6.51
N SER A 162 5.39 4.62 7.07
CA SER A 162 6.49 3.67 7.31
C SER A 162 6.01 2.47 8.13
N ILE A 163 5.37 2.71 9.28
CA ILE A 163 4.85 1.63 10.13
C ILE A 163 3.73 0.89 9.41
N TYR A 164 2.85 1.61 8.73
CA TYR A 164 1.73 1.06 8.00
C TYR A 164 2.18 0.04 6.95
N GLY A 165 3.23 0.33 6.19
CA GLY A 165 3.81 -0.61 5.23
C GLY A 165 4.75 -1.66 5.83
N ALA A 166 5.43 -1.37 6.93
CA ALA A 166 6.32 -2.33 7.59
C ALA A 166 5.56 -3.53 8.21
N VAL A 167 4.36 -3.29 8.76
CA VAL A 167 3.57 -4.32 9.44
C VAL A 167 3.19 -5.50 8.51
N PRO A 168 2.62 -5.29 7.32
CA PRO A 168 2.40 -6.36 6.33
C PRO A 168 3.68 -7.11 5.95
N VAL A 169 4.79 -6.39 5.75
CA VAL A 169 6.09 -6.99 5.41
C VAL A 169 6.59 -7.91 6.52
N ALA A 170 6.57 -7.43 7.76
CA ALA A 170 6.93 -8.24 8.92
C ALA A 170 6.00 -9.45 9.10
N GLY A 171 4.70 -9.28 8.89
CA GLY A 171 3.71 -10.36 8.91
C GLY A 171 3.95 -11.43 7.85
N GLY A 172 4.35 -11.01 6.65
CA GLY A 172 4.75 -11.90 5.57
C GLY A 172 6.01 -12.70 5.90
N ILE A 173 7.06 -12.04 6.40
CA ILE A 173 8.29 -12.71 6.84
C ILE A 173 7.98 -13.73 7.93
N ALA A 174 7.27 -13.32 8.99
CA ALA A 174 6.94 -14.21 10.11
C ALA A 174 6.11 -15.42 9.63
N GLY A 175 5.11 -15.18 8.78
CA GLY A 175 4.33 -16.26 8.14
C GLY A 175 5.17 -17.19 7.30
N GLY A 176 6.09 -16.64 6.51
CA GLY A 176 7.02 -17.40 5.70
C GLY A 176 7.95 -18.30 6.52
N VAL A 177 8.43 -17.80 7.66
CA VAL A 177 9.25 -18.59 8.59
C VAL A 177 8.43 -19.71 9.23
N VAL A 178 7.20 -19.44 9.66
CA VAL A 178 6.30 -20.46 10.22
C VAL A 178 5.94 -21.51 9.15
N ALA A 179 5.61 -21.09 7.94
CA ALA A 179 5.32 -21.95 6.81
C ALA A 179 6.49 -22.86 6.46
N ASP A 180 7.71 -22.31 6.39
CA ASP A 180 8.91 -23.11 6.16
C ASP A 180 9.13 -24.10 7.32
N LYS A 181 9.00 -23.69 8.58
CA LYS A 181 9.17 -24.58 9.74
C LYS A 181 8.21 -25.77 9.74
N LEU A 182 6.99 -25.57 9.23
CA LEU A 182 5.96 -26.62 9.16
C LEU A 182 6.08 -27.52 7.94
N THR A 183 6.74 -27.06 6.87
CA THR A 183 6.75 -27.77 5.59
C THR A 183 8.15 -28.21 5.13
N GLU A 184 9.23 -27.68 5.71
CA GLU A 184 10.61 -27.88 5.28
C GLU A 184 11.52 -28.32 6.42
N LYS A 185 12.46 -29.23 6.12
CA LYS A 185 13.49 -29.66 7.09
C LYS A 185 14.56 -28.58 7.32
N ASN A 186 15.03 -27.94 6.24
CA ASN A 186 16.09 -26.92 6.27
C ASN A 186 15.54 -25.48 6.29
N TRP A 187 14.46 -25.24 7.04
CA TRP A 187 13.74 -23.96 7.03
C TRP A 187 14.62 -22.74 7.36
N LYS A 188 15.65 -22.91 8.21
CA LYS A 188 16.55 -21.82 8.63
C LYS A 188 17.32 -21.19 7.47
N GLU A 189 17.68 -21.99 6.47
CA GLU A 189 18.43 -21.52 5.29
C GLU A 189 17.60 -20.60 4.39
N LYS A 190 16.27 -20.65 4.48
CA LYS A 190 15.34 -19.83 3.70
C LYS A 190 15.00 -18.49 4.36
N VAL A 191 15.27 -18.33 5.65
CA VAL A 191 15.02 -17.09 6.42
C VAL A 191 15.74 -15.85 5.85
N PRO A 192 17.01 -15.93 5.40
CA PRO A 192 17.76 -14.75 4.96
C PRO A 192 17.15 -14.09 3.74
N ASN A 193 16.70 -14.90 2.77
CA ASN A 193 16.07 -14.37 1.55
C ASN A 193 14.75 -13.65 1.87
N LYS A 194 14.00 -14.13 2.88
CA LYS A 194 12.80 -13.43 3.37
C LYS A 194 13.12 -12.09 3.98
N ILE A 195 14.16 -12.03 4.82
CA ILE A 195 14.61 -10.77 5.44
C ILE A 195 15.13 -9.80 4.37
N LYS A 196 15.96 -10.27 3.43
CA LYS A 196 16.47 -9.42 2.34
C LYS A 196 15.37 -8.88 1.44
N GLU A 197 14.43 -9.73 1.03
CA GLU A 197 13.29 -9.27 0.23
C GLU A 197 12.38 -8.36 1.05
N GLY A 198 12.18 -8.63 2.33
CA GLY A 198 11.46 -7.72 3.23
C GLY A 198 12.10 -6.34 3.32
N ILE A 199 13.42 -6.27 3.51
CA ILE A 199 14.19 -5.01 3.51
C ILE A 199 14.06 -4.32 2.16
N TYR A 200 14.14 -5.06 1.05
CA TYR A 200 13.95 -4.52 -0.28
C TYR A 200 12.57 -3.92 -0.47
N GLN A 201 11.52 -4.68 -0.17
CA GLN A 201 10.13 -4.23 -0.28
C GLN A 201 9.87 -3.01 0.61
N TYR A 202 10.33 -3.04 1.86
CA TYR A 202 10.15 -1.92 2.79
C TYR A 202 10.90 -0.66 2.32
N LEU A 203 12.18 -0.77 1.95
CA LEU A 203 12.97 0.41 1.58
C LEU A 203 12.60 0.92 0.19
N ALA A 204 12.62 0.05 -0.82
CA ALA A 204 12.45 0.46 -2.22
C ALA A 204 11.00 0.79 -2.57
N ASN A 205 10.03 0.04 -2.03
CA ASN A 205 8.62 0.14 -2.45
C ASN A 205 7.72 0.90 -1.46
N ILE A 206 8.18 1.20 -0.24
CA ILE A 206 7.33 1.80 0.81
C ILE A 206 7.95 3.07 1.41
N PHE A 207 9.22 3.00 1.84
CA PHE A 207 9.81 4.07 2.63
C PHE A 207 10.49 5.16 1.78
N MET A 208 11.37 4.76 0.85
CA MET A 208 12.23 5.72 0.14
C MET A 208 11.48 6.53 -0.92
N CYS A 209 10.35 6.04 -1.43
CA CYS A 209 9.45 6.80 -2.30
C CYS A 209 8.89 8.05 -1.58
N ASN A 210 8.41 7.89 -0.35
CA ASN A 210 7.92 8.98 0.50
C ASN A 210 9.03 9.99 0.84
N ILE A 211 10.23 9.52 1.17
CA ILE A 211 11.42 10.39 1.34
C ILE A 211 11.70 11.17 0.06
N GLY A 212 11.69 10.49 -1.09
CA GLY A 212 11.96 11.09 -2.39
C GLY A 212 10.95 12.17 -2.76
N ALA A 213 9.66 11.91 -2.58
CA ALA A 213 8.59 12.88 -2.79
C ALA A 213 8.77 14.11 -1.89
N GLY A 214 8.96 13.89 -0.58
CA GLY A 214 9.14 14.97 0.41
C GLY A 214 10.38 15.82 0.15
N ALA A 215 11.51 15.20 -0.15
CA ALA A 215 12.77 15.89 -0.45
C ALA A 215 12.67 16.70 -1.75
N ALA A 216 12.12 16.11 -2.82
CA ALA A 216 11.92 16.81 -4.08
C ALA A 216 10.99 18.01 -3.91
N LEU A 217 9.87 17.85 -3.20
CA LEU A 217 8.96 18.95 -2.91
C LEU A 217 9.65 20.05 -2.09
N GLY A 218 10.43 19.68 -1.07
CA GLY A 218 11.17 20.64 -0.25
C GLY A 218 12.21 21.45 -1.04
N ILE A 219 12.89 20.83 -2.01
CA ILE A 219 13.79 21.53 -2.92
C ILE A 219 13.00 22.52 -3.80
N LEU A 220 11.89 22.09 -4.39
CA LEU A 220 11.06 22.96 -5.23
C LEU A 220 10.45 24.12 -4.45
N GLU A 221 10.04 23.90 -3.20
CA GLU A 221 9.59 24.95 -2.29
C GLU A 221 10.70 25.96 -1.99
N LYS A 222 11.92 25.49 -1.71
CA LYS A 222 13.10 26.35 -1.49
C LYS A 222 13.47 27.17 -2.74
N LEU A 223 13.25 26.63 -3.93
CA LEU A 223 13.42 27.33 -5.21
C LEU A 223 12.22 28.23 -5.59
N ASN A 224 11.24 28.40 -4.70
CA ASN A 224 10.01 29.18 -4.94
C ASN A 224 9.19 28.71 -6.15
N ILE A 225 9.33 27.45 -6.58
CA ILE A 225 8.55 26.88 -7.68
C ILE A 225 7.13 26.60 -7.16
N LYS A 226 6.16 27.37 -7.64
CA LYS A 226 4.74 27.26 -7.27
C LYS A 226 3.89 26.49 -8.29
N SER A 227 4.44 26.19 -9.47
CA SER A 227 3.72 25.48 -10.51
C SER A 227 3.35 24.07 -10.05
N LYS A 228 2.04 23.77 -10.08
CA LYS A 228 1.48 22.46 -9.76
C LYS A 228 2.09 21.35 -10.63
N GLY A 229 2.20 21.57 -11.93
CA GLY A 229 2.81 20.61 -12.86
C GLY A 229 4.28 20.35 -12.54
N ALA A 230 5.06 21.40 -12.28
CA ALA A 230 6.48 21.26 -11.94
C ALA A 230 6.68 20.52 -10.61
N ARG A 231 5.83 20.79 -9.61
CA ARG A 231 5.81 20.06 -8.33
C ARG A 231 5.48 18.58 -8.51
N CYS A 232 4.46 18.27 -9.29
CA CYS A 232 4.10 16.90 -9.64
C CYS A 232 5.27 16.17 -10.31
N VAL A 233 5.82 16.71 -11.41
CA VAL A 233 6.94 16.09 -12.13
C VAL A 233 8.15 15.90 -11.24
N GLY A 234 8.51 16.90 -10.43
CA GLY A 234 9.64 16.80 -9.52
C GLY A 234 9.44 15.77 -8.41
N MET A 235 8.24 15.67 -7.82
CA MET A 235 7.93 14.65 -6.83
C MET A 235 7.96 13.23 -7.42
N ILE A 236 7.38 13.02 -8.60
CA ILE A 236 7.45 11.72 -9.32
C ILE A 236 8.92 11.36 -9.59
N SER A 237 9.71 12.34 -10.04
CA SER A 237 11.15 12.15 -10.28
C SER A 237 11.87 11.77 -8.98
N GLY A 238 11.54 12.43 -7.87
CA GLY A 238 12.02 12.10 -6.53
C GLY A 238 11.67 10.68 -6.10
N ILE A 239 10.42 10.25 -6.30
CA ILE A 239 9.94 8.89 -6.02
C ILE A 239 10.73 7.85 -6.80
N LEU A 240 10.90 8.05 -8.12
CA LEU A 240 11.61 7.10 -8.97
C LEU A 240 13.11 7.03 -8.63
N LEU A 241 13.77 8.18 -8.49
CA LEU A 241 15.20 8.22 -8.16
C LEU A 241 15.48 7.66 -6.77
N THR A 242 14.69 8.03 -5.78
CA THR A 242 14.95 7.71 -4.37
C THR A 242 14.37 6.36 -4.00
N GLY A 243 13.13 6.06 -4.39
CA GLY A 243 12.46 4.78 -4.15
C GLY A 243 13.08 3.65 -4.96
N VAL A 244 12.98 3.73 -6.29
CA VAL A 244 13.36 2.62 -7.18
C VAL A 244 14.87 2.43 -7.23
N ILE A 245 15.63 3.49 -7.52
CA ILE A 245 17.08 3.38 -7.68
C ILE A 245 17.78 3.39 -6.33
N GLY A 246 17.55 4.44 -5.52
CA GLY A 246 18.16 4.61 -4.21
C GLY A 246 17.79 3.51 -3.22
N GLY A 247 16.50 3.22 -3.07
CA GLY A 247 16.01 2.19 -2.15
C GLY A 247 16.49 0.80 -2.53
N SER A 248 16.53 0.47 -3.83
CA SER A 248 17.14 -0.77 -4.33
C SER A 248 18.63 -0.86 -3.99
N ALA A 249 19.39 0.22 -4.18
CA ALA A 249 20.81 0.25 -3.86
C ALA A 249 21.07 0.07 -2.35
N ILE A 250 20.32 0.78 -1.50
CA ILE A 250 20.43 0.67 -0.04
C ILE A 250 20.02 -0.71 0.45
N ALA A 251 18.92 -1.27 -0.06
CA ALA A 251 18.47 -2.60 0.31
C ALA A 251 19.49 -3.68 -0.06
N ASN A 252 20.07 -3.60 -1.26
CA ASN A 252 21.13 -4.51 -1.69
C ASN A 252 22.42 -4.31 -0.86
N PHE A 253 22.76 -3.08 -0.50
CA PHE A 253 23.89 -2.80 0.40
C PHE A 253 23.68 -3.44 1.77
N ILE A 254 22.50 -3.26 2.38
CA ILE A 254 22.18 -3.83 3.69
C ILE A 254 22.19 -5.37 3.62
N GLY A 255 21.55 -5.94 2.59
CA GLY A 255 21.52 -7.38 2.37
C GLY A 255 22.92 -7.98 2.26
N ASN A 256 23.81 -7.35 1.46
CA ASN A 256 25.15 -7.86 1.23
C ASN A 256 26.11 -7.59 2.40
N LYS A 257 25.99 -6.45 3.09
CA LYS A 257 26.93 -6.05 4.15
C LYS A 257 26.57 -6.57 5.54
N PHE A 258 25.28 -6.72 5.84
CA PHE A 258 24.82 -7.11 7.17
C PHE A 258 24.14 -8.47 7.20
N ILE A 259 23.28 -8.78 6.22
CA ILE A 259 22.51 -10.04 6.27
C ILE A 259 23.35 -11.23 5.79
N ASN A 260 24.09 -11.10 4.68
CA ASN A 260 24.92 -12.19 4.17
C ASN A 260 25.96 -12.69 5.19
N PRO A 261 26.73 -11.82 5.88
CA PRO A 261 27.73 -12.28 6.84
C PRO A 261 27.14 -12.97 8.08
N LEU A 262 25.88 -12.68 8.42
CA LEU A 262 25.21 -13.30 9.56
C LEU A 262 24.69 -14.72 9.26
N VAL A 263 24.59 -15.10 7.98
CA VAL A 263 23.93 -16.36 7.60
C VAL A 263 24.79 -17.26 6.70
N SER A 264 25.64 -16.68 5.86
CA SER A 264 26.54 -17.47 5.00
C SER A 264 27.85 -17.76 5.73
N LYS A 265 28.12 -19.03 6.02
CA LYS A 265 29.48 -19.52 6.34
C LYS A 265 30.40 -19.54 5.10
N ASP A 266 29.88 -19.21 3.92
CA ASP A 266 30.59 -19.28 2.66
C ASP A 266 31.49 -18.06 2.40
N LYS A 267 32.78 -18.32 2.24
CA LYS A 267 33.86 -17.37 1.93
C LYS A 267 33.84 -16.82 0.50
N ASN A 268 32.89 -17.24 -0.33
CA ASN A 268 32.78 -16.81 -1.73
C ASN A 268 31.73 -15.70 -1.88
N ASN A 269 32.23 -14.45 -1.90
CA ASN A 269 31.57 -13.16 -2.09
C ASN A 269 30.69 -13.04 -3.37
N LYS A 270 29.76 -13.94 -3.65
CA LYS A 270 28.75 -13.70 -4.69
C LYS A 270 27.72 -12.71 -4.16
N LYS A 271 27.79 -11.46 -4.66
CA LYS A 271 26.81 -10.41 -4.35
C LYS A 271 25.45 -10.83 -4.88
N ASP A 272 24.49 -10.95 -3.98
CA ASP A 272 23.09 -11.21 -4.31
C ASP A 272 22.42 -9.85 -4.56
N ILE A 273 22.15 -9.53 -5.83
CA ILE A 273 21.61 -8.24 -6.28
C ILE A 273 20.16 -8.42 -6.74
N ARG A 274 19.24 -7.76 -6.05
CA ARG A 274 17.84 -7.64 -6.46
C ARG A 274 17.67 -6.38 -7.30
N THR A 275 17.27 -6.56 -8.55
CA THR A 275 17.02 -5.45 -9.47
C THR A 275 15.53 -5.11 -9.51
N PRO A 276 15.12 -3.85 -9.73
CA PRO A 276 13.69 -3.50 -9.82
C PRO A 276 12.95 -4.24 -10.93
N GLU A 277 11.69 -4.60 -10.69
CA GLU A 277 10.77 -5.20 -11.67
C GLU A 277 9.54 -4.30 -11.90
N LEU A 278 8.76 -4.56 -12.95
CA LEU A 278 7.58 -3.76 -13.28
C LEU A 278 6.54 -3.74 -12.15
N ILE A 279 6.42 -4.84 -11.40
CA ILE A 279 5.55 -4.90 -10.23
C ILE A 279 6.04 -4.00 -9.09
N ASP A 280 7.36 -3.78 -8.97
CA ASP A 280 7.92 -2.85 -7.99
C ASP A 280 7.54 -1.40 -8.37
N LEU A 281 7.62 -1.04 -9.66
CA LEU A 281 7.11 0.25 -10.15
C LEU A 281 5.59 0.41 -9.96
N GLY A 282 4.85 -0.68 -10.11
CA GLY A 282 3.41 -0.72 -9.85
C GLY A 282 3.07 -0.45 -8.38
N LEU A 283 3.96 -0.80 -7.45
CA LEU A 283 3.78 -0.52 -6.02
C LEU A 283 4.01 0.95 -5.65
N HIS A 284 4.55 1.78 -6.55
CA HIS A 284 4.64 3.24 -6.38
C HIS A 284 3.43 3.99 -6.95
N THR A 285 2.42 3.29 -7.47
CA THR A 285 1.27 3.93 -8.13
C THR A 285 0.41 4.73 -7.17
N ASP A 286 0.35 4.35 -5.90
CA ASP A 286 -0.28 5.11 -4.81
C ASP A 286 0.44 6.43 -4.56
N ASP A 287 1.78 6.41 -4.43
CA ASP A 287 2.58 7.61 -4.23
C ASP A 287 2.46 8.53 -5.46
N ILE A 288 2.60 7.97 -6.67
CA ILE A 288 2.47 8.70 -7.93
C ILE A 288 1.07 9.29 -8.06
N ALA A 289 0.00 8.56 -7.75
CA ALA A 289 -1.37 9.07 -7.81
C ALA A 289 -1.60 10.20 -6.80
N THR A 290 -1.07 10.06 -5.58
CA THR A 290 -1.14 11.06 -4.51
C THR A 290 -0.47 12.36 -4.95
N VAL A 291 0.75 12.28 -5.48
CA VAL A 291 1.50 13.48 -5.91
C VAL A 291 0.99 14.06 -7.23
N SER A 292 0.51 13.22 -8.16
CA SER A 292 0.04 13.65 -9.48
C SER A 292 -1.23 14.48 -9.40
N LEU A 293 -2.12 14.11 -8.46
CA LEU A 293 -3.35 14.85 -8.24
C LEU A 293 -3.17 16.01 -7.26
N LEU A 294 -1.95 16.16 -6.68
CA LEU A 294 -1.58 17.19 -5.69
C LEU A 294 -2.60 17.29 -4.54
N SER A 295 -3.32 16.21 -4.33
CA SER A 295 -4.43 16.07 -3.44
C SER A 295 -4.17 14.81 -2.66
N GLY A 296 -4.16 14.91 -1.33
CA GLY A 296 -4.21 13.75 -0.45
C GLY A 296 -5.53 13.01 -0.65
N LEU A 297 -5.62 12.28 -1.76
CA LEU A 297 -6.79 11.51 -2.16
C LEU A 297 -7.09 10.51 -1.05
N LYS A 298 -8.18 10.75 -0.35
CA LYS A 298 -8.49 10.04 0.89
C LYS A 298 -8.79 8.57 0.65
N TRP A 299 -9.15 8.20 -0.57
CA TRP A 299 -9.42 6.81 -0.98
C TRP A 299 -8.16 5.97 -1.17
N ILE A 300 -6.97 6.57 -1.34
CA ILE A 300 -5.71 5.83 -1.48
C ILE A 300 -5.36 5.16 -0.15
N GLU A 301 -5.48 5.89 0.95
CA GLU A 301 -5.17 5.41 2.31
C GLU A 301 -5.82 4.06 2.68
N PRO A 302 -7.14 3.84 2.50
CA PRO A 302 -7.76 2.54 2.77
C PRO A 302 -7.39 1.46 1.73
N SER A 303 -6.78 1.81 0.60
CA SER A 303 -6.35 0.86 -0.43
C SER A 303 -4.92 0.36 -0.22
N LEU A 304 -4.09 1.10 0.52
CA LEU A 304 -2.70 0.74 0.85
C LEU A 304 -2.50 -0.68 1.40
N PRO A 305 -3.38 -1.25 2.25
CA PRO A 305 -3.22 -2.62 2.73
C PRO A 305 -3.18 -3.64 1.60
N LEU A 306 -3.88 -3.38 0.50
CA LEU A 306 -3.89 -4.26 -0.67
C LEU A 306 -2.51 -4.25 -1.35
N LEU A 307 -1.93 -3.07 -1.58
CA LEU A 307 -0.61 -2.92 -2.19
C LEU A 307 0.48 -3.52 -1.30
N TYR A 308 0.50 -3.15 -0.02
CA TYR A 308 1.52 -3.63 0.90
C TYR A 308 1.38 -5.12 1.24
N SER A 309 0.20 -5.72 1.04
CA SER A 309 0.06 -7.18 1.12
C SER A 309 0.84 -7.92 0.03
N VAL A 310 1.01 -7.32 -1.16
CA VAL A 310 1.86 -7.89 -2.22
C VAL A 310 3.32 -7.89 -1.76
N SER A 311 3.79 -6.78 -1.18
CA SER A 311 5.11 -6.68 -0.58
C SER A 311 5.31 -7.71 0.54
N GLY A 312 4.33 -7.88 1.42
CA GLY A 312 4.36 -8.89 2.48
C GLY A 312 4.42 -10.31 1.94
N TYR A 313 3.61 -10.65 0.94
CA TYR A 313 3.64 -11.97 0.32
C TYR A 313 5.02 -12.28 -0.31
N ARG A 314 5.57 -11.34 -1.08
CA ARG A 314 6.91 -11.49 -1.70
C ARG A 314 8.02 -11.67 -0.67
N ALA A 315 7.98 -10.89 0.41
CA ALA A 315 8.89 -11.04 1.53
C ALA A 315 8.71 -12.41 2.20
N GLY A 316 7.48 -12.88 2.37
CA GLY A 316 7.17 -14.17 2.99
C GLY A 316 7.65 -15.37 2.19
N ILE A 317 7.54 -15.34 0.86
CA ILE A 317 8.11 -16.41 0.02
C ILE A 317 9.64 -16.30 -0.08
N GLY A 318 10.22 -15.13 0.25
CA GLY A 318 11.65 -14.86 0.12
C GLY A 318 12.08 -14.69 -1.33
N TYR A 319 11.25 -14.01 -2.12
CA TYR A 319 11.48 -13.81 -3.55
C TYR A 319 12.80 -13.09 -3.83
N ARG A 320 13.57 -13.58 -4.81
CA ARG A 320 14.77 -12.91 -5.34
C ARG A 320 14.81 -13.13 -6.85
N ASN A 321 14.99 -12.07 -7.63
CA ASN A 321 15.05 -12.19 -9.10
C ASN A 321 16.46 -12.49 -9.64
N SER A 322 17.50 -12.31 -8.82
CA SER A 322 18.86 -12.83 -9.04
C SER A 322 18.88 -14.35 -9.21
N ASP A 323 17.96 -15.04 -8.54
CA ASP A 323 17.83 -16.50 -8.58
C ASP A 323 17.12 -17.01 -9.85
N LYS A 324 16.63 -16.14 -10.76
CA LYS A 324 16.04 -16.61 -12.03
C LYS A 324 17.04 -17.34 -12.92
N HIS A 325 18.36 -17.11 -12.75
CA HIS A 325 19.40 -17.94 -13.37
C HIS A 325 19.67 -19.26 -12.62
N HIS A 326 19.21 -19.41 -11.37
CA HIS A 326 19.39 -20.61 -10.55
C HIS A 326 18.12 -21.47 -10.42
N PHE A 327 16.92 -20.95 -10.61
CA PHE A 327 15.68 -21.73 -10.56
C PHE A 327 15.53 -22.71 -11.73
N ALA A 328 16.09 -22.38 -12.90
CA ALA A 328 16.20 -23.32 -14.01
C ALA A 328 17.21 -24.46 -13.74
N ASP A 329 18.22 -24.21 -12.88
CA ASP A 329 19.26 -25.18 -12.55
C ASP A 329 18.98 -25.98 -11.26
N ASN A 330 18.22 -25.46 -10.29
CA ASN A 330 17.83 -26.20 -9.09
C ASN A 330 16.79 -27.29 -9.37
N GLN A 331 16.03 -27.21 -10.47
CA GLN A 331 15.29 -28.36 -10.99
C GLN A 331 16.21 -29.43 -11.59
N LYS A 332 17.39 -29.07 -12.11
CA LYS A 332 18.39 -30.02 -12.62
C LYS A 332 19.26 -30.62 -11.51
N GLN A 333 19.62 -29.85 -10.47
CA GLN A 333 20.42 -30.35 -9.35
C GLN A 333 19.62 -31.22 -8.36
N ALA A 334 18.33 -30.94 -8.15
CA ALA A 334 17.45 -31.86 -7.43
C ALA A 334 17.21 -33.18 -8.19
N HIS A 335 17.54 -33.23 -9.49
CA HIS A 335 17.49 -34.43 -10.32
C HIS A 335 18.76 -35.29 -10.24
N PHE A 336 19.87 -34.75 -9.72
CA PHE A 336 21.18 -35.43 -9.73
C PHE A 336 21.60 -36.07 -8.39
N LEU A 337 20.90 -35.80 -7.29
CA LEU A 337 21.17 -36.42 -5.98
C LEU A 337 20.24 -37.60 -5.63
N HIS A 338 19.65 -38.24 -6.65
CA HIS A 338 18.94 -39.51 -6.51
C HIS A 338 19.57 -40.60 -7.38
N LYS A 339 20.86 -40.84 -7.16
CA LYS A 339 21.51 -42.11 -7.47
C LYS A 339 22.35 -42.53 -6.27
N GLU A 340 21.74 -43.38 -5.45
CA GLU A 340 22.31 -44.56 -4.77
C GLU A 340 21.38 -44.93 -3.60
N CYS A 341 20.40 -45.78 -3.93
CA CYS A 341 20.04 -46.94 -3.13
C CYS A 341 20.15 -48.14 -4.07
#